data_AF-A0AAW4J1U6-F1
#
_entry.id   AF-A0AAW4J1U6-F1
#
_cell.length_a   1.000
_cell.length_b   1.000
_cell.length_c   1.000
_cell.angle_alpha   90.00
_cell.angle_beta   90.00
_cell.angle_gamma   90.00
#
_symmetry.space_group_name_H-M   'P 1'
#
loop_
_entity.id
_entity.type
_entity.pdbx_description
1 polymer ?
#
loop_
_entity_poly.entity_id
_entity_poly.type
_entity_poly.pdbx_seq_one_letter_code
_entity_poly.pdbx_strand_id
1 'polypeptide(L)' 'MRNKNSIKLKIVAISCFLIAAIIGIATKEYTTGILFLVMAISYSLIFFSQKQN' A
#
# COMPACT_ATOMS: atom_id res chain seq x y z
N MET A 1 15.91 -18.38 -4.43
CA MET A 1 16.28 -16.95 -4.52
C MET A 1 15.11 -16.01 -4.92
N ARG A 2 13.83 -16.40 -4.74
CA ARG A 2 12.65 -15.69 -5.32
C ARG A 2 11.78 -14.91 -4.31
N ASN A 3 12.01 -15.05 -3.00
CA ASN A 3 11.10 -14.50 -1.97
C ASN A 3 11.55 -13.13 -1.40
N LYS A 4 12.86 -12.91 -1.20
CA LYS A 4 13.38 -11.65 -0.60
C LYS A 4 13.12 -10.40 -1.45
N ASN A 5 13.20 -10.51 -2.78
CA ASN A 5 12.97 -9.37 -3.67
C ASN A 5 11.48 -8.99 -3.77
N SER A 6 10.59 -10.00 -3.66
CA SER A 6 9.15 -9.78 -3.69
C SER A 6 8.65 -9.05 -2.44
N ILE A 7 9.19 -9.38 -1.26
CA ILE A 7 8.86 -8.68 0.00
C ILE A 7 9.26 -7.20 -0.05
N LYS A 8 10.49 -6.90 -0.51
CA LYS A 8 10.96 -5.51 -0.67
C LYS A 8 10.08 -4.74 -1.65
N LEU A 9 9.70 -5.36 -2.77
CA LEU A 9 8.81 -4.75 -3.76
C LEU A 9 7.42 -4.46 -3.19
N LYS A 10 6.86 -5.39 -2.39
CA LYS A 10 5.56 -5.19 -1.73
C LYS A 10 5.59 -4.05 -0.72
N ILE A 11 6.68 -3.90 0.05
CA ILE A 11 6.88 -2.78 0.98
C ILE A 11 6.95 -1.45 0.21
N VAL A 12 7.71 -1.40 -0.88
CA VAL A 12 7.80 -0.21 -1.75
C VAL A 12 6.42 0.16 -2.31
N ALA A 13 5.64 -0.83 -2.76
CA ALA A 13 4.29 -0.60 -3.27
C ALA A 13 3.36 -0.02 -2.19
N ILE A 14 3.35 -0.57 -0.96
CA ILE A 14 2.54 -0.04 0.15
C ILE A 14 2.94 1.40 0.49
N SER A 15 4.25 1.70 0.52
CA SER A 15 4.71 3.08 0.75
C SER A 15 4.28 4.04 -0.37
N CYS A 16 4.24 3.59 -1.62
CA CYS A 16 3.77 4.38 -2.75
C CYS A 16 2.28 4.75 -2.60
N PHE A 17 1.44 3.77 -2.23
CA PHE A 17 0.01 4.01 -1.97
C PHE A 17 -0.22 4.95 -0.79
N LEU A 18 0.59 4.86 0.27
CA LEU A 18 0.51 5.80 1.40
C LEU A 18 0.85 7.23 0.99
N ILE A 19 1.91 7.42 0.20
CA ILE A 19 2.29 8.75 -0.29
C ILE A 19 1.21 9.31 -1.22
N ALA A 20 0.69 8.50 -2.14
CA ALA A 20 -0.40 8.90 -3.03
C ALA A 20 -1.68 9.27 -2.27
N ALA A 21 -2.01 8.54 -1.20
CA ALA A 21 -3.14 8.86 -0.34
C ALA A 21 -2.95 10.21 0.36
N ILE A 22 -1.76 10.47 0.92
CA ILE A 22 -1.44 11.75 1.58
C ILE A 22 -1.51 12.91 0.58
N ILE A 23 -0.95 12.74 -0.63
CA ILE A 23 -1.02 13.75 -1.68
C ILE A 23 -2.47 14.01 -2.08
N GLY A 24 -3.29 12.97 -2.30
CA GLY A 24 -4.70 13.11 -2.65
C GLY A 24 -5.51 13.86 -1.58
N ILE A 25 -5.26 13.58 -0.30
CA ILE A 25 -5.89 14.32 0.81
C ILE A 25 -5.41 15.78 0.83
N ALA A 26 -4.11 16.01 0.61
CA ALA A 26 -3.52 17.35 0.59
C ALA A 26 -4.05 18.22 -0.57
N THR A 27 -4.29 17.60 -1.74
CA THR A 27 -4.88 18.28 -2.90
C THR A 27 -6.41 18.42 -2.82
N LYS A 28 -7.03 18.06 -1.68
CA LYS A 28 -8.49 18.03 -1.46
C LYS A 28 -9.25 17.08 -2.37
N GLU A 29 -8.53 16.18 -3.02
CA GLU A 29 -9.05 15.07 -3.81
C GLU A 29 -9.36 13.90 -2.86
N TYR A 30 -10.28 14.14 -1.92
CA TYR A 30 -10.57 13.22 -0.82
C TYR A 30 -11.03 11.85 -1.29
N THR A 31 -11.80 11.78 -2.38
CA THR A 31 -12.31 10.53 -2.96
C THR A 31 -11.16 9.61 -3.38
N THR A 32 -10.21 10.15 -4.14
CA THR A 32 -9.02 9.44 -4.63
C THR A 32 -8.04 9.15 -3.49
N GLY A 33 -7.85 10.09 -2.56
CA GLY A 33 -7.02 9.90 -1.37
C GLY A 33 -7.52 8.76 -0.48
N ILE A 34 -8.84 8.70 -0.20
CA ILE A 34 -9.47 7.62 0.56
C ILE A 34 -9.35 6.29 -0.21
N LEU A 35 -9.55 6.28 -1.53
CA LEU A 35 -9.41 5.09 -2.38
C LEU A 35 -8.00 4.48 -2.27
N PHE A 36 -6.96 5.31 -2.35
CA PHE A 36 -5.57 4.86 -2.18
C PHE A 36 -5.29 4.38 -0.76
N LEU A 37 -5.91 4.99 0.26
CA LEU A 37 -5.77 4.59 1.66
C LEU A 37 -6.40 3.21 1.91
N VAL A 38 -7.59 2.94 1.35
CA VAL A 38 -8.24 1.62 1.39
C VAL A 38 -7.37 0.57 0.69
N MET A 39 -6.84 0.87 -0.50
CA MET A 39 -5.93 -0.04 -1.20
C MET A 39 -4.67 -0.35 -0.38
N ALA A 40 -4.07 0.66 0.28
CA ALA A 40 -2.90 0.46 1.12
C ALA A 40 -3.17 -0.50 2.29
N ILE A 41 -4.35 -0.38 2.93
CA ILE A 41 -4.77 -1.26 4.03
C ILE A 41 -4.99 -2.68 3.51
N SER A 42 -5.72 -2.87 2.41
CA SER A 42 -5.94 -4.19 1.81
C SER A 42 -4.62 -4.88 1.42
N TYR A 43 -3.69 -4.15 0.80
CA TYR A 43 -2.38 -4.70 0.45
C TYR A 43 -1.54 -5.07 1.67
N SER A 44 -1.63 -4.26 2.74
CA SER A 44 -0.97 -4.54 4.01
C SER A 44 -1.52 -5.80 4.68
N LEU A 45 -2.84 -5.99 4.65
CA LEU A 45 -3.50 -7.18 5.18
C LEU A 45 -3.15 -8.44 4.38
N ILE A 46 -3.18 -8.38 3.05
CA ILE A 46 -2.76 -9.48 2.17
C ILE A 46 -1.30 -9.83 2.41
N PHE A 47 -0.43 -8.82 2.57
CA PHE A 47 0.98 -9.03 2.88
C PHE A 47 1.19 -9.72 4.24
N PHE A 48 0.45 -9.30 5.27
CA PHE A 48 0.50 -9.92 6.59
C PHE A 48 -0.02 -11.37 6.56
N SER A 49 -1.14 -11.60 5.87
CA SER A 49 -1.73 -12.93 5.70
C SER A 49 -0.79 -13.90 4.98
N GLN A 50 -0.08 -13.44 3.93
CA GLN A 50 0.93 -14.25 3.25
C GLN A 50 2.20 -14.52 4.08
N LYS A 51 2.44 -13.80 5.17
CA LYS A 51 3.56 -14.07 6.07
C LYS A 51 3.21 -15.15 7.10
N GLN A 52 1.92 -15.38 7.36
CA GLN A 52 1.43 -16.29 8.38
C GLN A 52 1.17 -17.71 7.86
N ASN A 53 1.10 -17.90 6.54
CA ASN A 53 0.89 -19.17 5.84
C ASN A 53 2.15 -19.59 5.08
#